data_AF-A0A5A7UIP9-F1
#
_entry.id   AF-A0A5A7UIP9-F1
#
_cell.length_a   1.000
_cell.length_b   1.000
_cell.length_c   1.000
_cell.angle_alpha   90.00
_cell.angle_beta   90.00
_cell.angle_gamma   90.00
#
_symmetry.space_group_name_H-M   'P 1'
#
loop_
_entity.id
_entity.type
_entity.pdbx_description
1 polymer ?
#
loop_
_entity_poly.entity_id
_entity_poly.type
_entity_poly.pdbx_seq_one_letter_code
_entity_poly.pdbx_strand_id
1 'polypeptide(L)'
;MEIPHQVWSDISIDFIDGLPKAKGCDVILVVVDRLSKYSHFFALKHPYTAKSVADIFVKEIVRLHGFPSSIVSDRDKIFLSHFWNELFKMAGTKLRRSIAYHLQSDGQTEVVNRGLETYLRCFCSERPREWILWLPWDEYWYNTTYQKALDMSPFQVVYGRKPPTLLSYGERKTSDSSVDEQLRERDVH
;
A
#
# COMPACT_ATOMS: atom_id res chain seq x y z
N MET A 1 -6.99 9.95 -17.40
CA MET A 1 -5.95 8.92 -17.70
C MET A 1 -6.66 7.72 -18.32
N GLU A 2 -5.96 6.94 -19.14
CA GLU A 2 -6.50 5.67 -19.65
C GLU A 2 -6.72 4.69 -18.50
N ILE A 3 -7.75 3.85 -18.62
CA ILE A 3 -8.05 2.79 -17.66
C ILE A 3 -7.04 1.67 -17.93
N PRO A 4 -6.29 1.20 -16.91
CA PRO A 4 -5.36 0.10 -17.09
C PRO A 4 -6.09 -1.18 -17.50
N HIS A 5 -5.45 -2.00 -18.33
CA HIS A 5 -6.03 -3.27 -18.81
C HIS A 5 -5.39 -4.50 -18.19
N GLN A 6 -4.30 -4.33 -17.44
CA GLN A 6 -3.53 -5.41 -16.83
C GLN A 6 -3.21 -5.05 -15.38
N VAL A 7 -3.36 -6.04 -14.49
CA VAL A 7 -3.00 -5.88 -13.07
C VAL A 7 -1.50 -5.58 -12.98
N TRP A 8 -1.14 -4.59 -12.18
CA TRP A 8 0.23 -4.10 -11.96
C TRP A 8 0.89 -3.40 -13.15
N SER A 9 0.16 -3.13 -14.25
CA SER A 9 0.72 -2.33 -15.36
C SER A 9 0.80 -0.85 -15.03
N ASP A 10 -0.12 -0.34 -14.22
CA ASP A 10 -0.23 1.08 -13.89
C ASP A 10 -0.50 1.21 -12.40
N ILE A 11 0.43 1.84 -11.69
CA ILE A 11 0.34 1.99 -10.23
C ILE A 11 0.24 3.47 -9.85
N SER A 12 -0.29 3.72 -8.66
CA SER A 12 -0.07 4.99 -7.95
C SER A 12 0.83 4.78 -6.74
N ILE A 13 1.65 5.76 -6.44
CA ILE A 13 2.55 5.77 -5.28
C ILE A 13 2.40 7.09 -4.52
N ASP A 14 2.34 7.02 -3.19
CA ASP A 14 2.13 8.18 -2.34
C ASP A 14 2.77 8.02 -0.95
N PHE A 15 3.02 9.13 -0.27
CA PHE A 15 3.49 9.16 1.11
C PHE A 15 2.38 9.66 2.05
N ILE A 16 2.14 8.90 3.11
CA ILE A 16 1.33 9.35 4.23
C ILE A 16 2.27 9.81 5.33
N ASP A 17 2.54 11.12 5.36
CA ASP A 17 3.41 11.77 6.33
C ASP A 17 2.66 12.25 7.57
N GLY A 18 3.41 12.59 8.63
CA GLY A 18 2.87 13.20 9.84
C GLY A 18 2.12 12.22 10.75
N LEU A 19 2.46 10.93 10.66
CA LEU A 19 1.87 9.90 11.52
C LEU A 19 2.53 9.91 12.92
N PRO A 20 1.85 9.38 13.94
CA PRO A 20 2.48 9.16 15.24
C PRO A 20 3.74 8.31 15.12
N LYS A 21 4.82 8.74 15.76
CA LYS A 21 6.11 8.05 15.68
C LYS A 21 6.06 6.71 16.43
N ALA A 22 6.19 5.61 15.70
CA ALA A 22 6.34 4.25 16.24
C ALA A 22 7.68 3.67 15.80
N LYS A 23 8.47 3.07 16.69
CA LYS A 23 9.79 2.46 16.36
C LYS A 23 10.72 3.32 15.47
N GLY A 24 10.58 4.65 15.52
CA GLY A 24 11.33 5.59 14.69
C GLY A 24 10.77 5.85 13.29
N CYS A 25 9.66 5.22 12.88
CA CYS A 25 8.93 5.51 11.65
C CYS A 25 7.71 6.40 11.93
N ASP A 26 7.42 7.29 11.00
CA ASP A 26 6.35 8.29 11.04
C ASP A 26 5.74 8.54 9.65
N VAL A 27 6.08 7.68 8.69
CA VAL A 27 5.64 7.74 7.29
C VAL A 27 5.26 6.35 6.81
N ILE A 28 4.19 6.27 6.00
CA ILE A 28 3.86 5.08 5.22
C ILE A 28 4.00 5.42 3.74
N LEU A 29 4.80 4.64 3.02
CA LEU A 29 4.79 4.59 1.56
C LEU A 29 3.68 3.64 1.12
N VAL A 30 2.76 4.14 0.32
CA VAL A 30 1.64 3.38 -0.21
C VAL A 30 1.84 3.17 -1.70
N VAL A 31 1.73 1.92 -2.17
CA VAL A 31 1.76 1.57 -3.59
C VAL A 31 0.46 0.86 -3.93
N VAL A 32 -0.32 1.39 -4.88
CA VAL A 32 -1.64 0.87 -5.24
C VAL A 32 -1.66 0.51 -6.73
N ASP A 33 -2.08 -0.71 -7.06
CA ASP A 33 -2.44 -1.07 -8.42
C ASP A 33 -3.72 -0.35 -8.85
N ARG A 34 -3.67 0.42 -9.94
CA ARG A 34 -4.81 1.27 -10.33
C ARG A 34 -5.98 0.47 -10.86
N LEU A 35 -5.78 -0.76 -11.32
CA LEU A 35 -6.84 -1.65 -11.80
C LEU A 35 -7.53 -2.40 -10.65
N SER A 36 -6.77 -3.22 -9.92
CA SER A 36 -7.28 -4.10 -8.86
C SER A 36 -7.48 -3.40 -7.52
N LYS A 37 -6.93 -2.19 -7.34
CA LYS A 37 -6.81 -1.49 -6.05
C LYS A 37 -5.99 -2.26 -5.00
N TYR A 38 -5.30 -3.32 -5.40
CA TYR A 38 -4.41 -4.06 -4.51
C TYR A 38 -3.29 -3.13 -4.07
N SER A 39 -3.08 -3.05 -2.76
CA SER A 39 -2.21 -2.06 -2.15
C SER A 39 -1.12 -2.70 -1.30
N HIS A 40 0.05 -2.09 -1.29
CA HIS A 40 1.15 -2.43 -0.40
C HIS A 40 1.53 -1.23 0.47
N PHE A 41 1.79 -1.49 1.75
CA PHE A 41 2.10 -0.48 2.75
C PHE A 41 3.48 -0.70 3.36
N PHE A 42 4.33 0.32 3.30
CA PHE A 42 5.70 0.23 3.83
C PHE A 42 5.96 1.35 4.83
N ALA A 43 6.24 0.99 6.08
CA ALA A 43 6.69 1.95 7.09
C ALA A 43 8.09 2.47 6.73
N LEU A 44 8.26 3.79 6.73
CA LEU A 44 9.52 4.47 6.47
C LEU A 44 10.01 5.25 7.68
N LYS A 45 11.33 5.17 7.90
CA LYS A 45 12.04 5.91 8.94
C LYS A 45 12.77 7.11 8.32
N HIS A 46 12.57 8.29 8.89
CA HIS A 46 13.38 9.45 8.52
C HIS A 46 14.82 9.37 9.06
N PRO A 47 15.80 9.93 8.31
CA PRO A 47 15.66 10.41 6.93
C PRO A 47 15.68 9.26 5.92
N TYR A 48 14.76 9.28 4.95
CA TYR A 48 14.81 8.42 3.77
C TYR A 48 15.19 9.24 2.53
N THR A 49 15.77 8.57 1.54
CA THR A 49 16.25 9.15 0.28
C THR A 49 15.55 8.48 -0.89
N ALA A 50 15.66 9.07 -2.09
CA ALA A 50 15.10 8.45 -3.29
C ALA A 50 15.70 7.07 -3.57
N LYS A 51 16.98 6.87 -3.22
CA LYS A 51 17.64 5.57 -3.33
C LYS A 51 17.02 4.54 -2.38
N SER A 52 16.86 4.87 -1.09
CA SER A 52 16.28 3.92 -0.14
C SER A 52 14.82 3.58 -0.45
N VAL A 53 14.05 4.54 -0.96
CA VAL A 53 12.68 4.29 -1.44
C VAL A 53 12.68 3.39 -2.67
N ALA A 54 13.61 3.59 -3.61
CA ALA A 54 13.76 2.72 -4.77
C ALA A 54 14.19 1.29 -4.39
N ASP A 55 15.07 1.13 -3.39
CA ASP A 55 15.48 -0.18 -2.89
C ASP A 55 14.28 -0.95 -2.32
N ILE A 56 13.41 -0.28 -1.54
CA ILE A 56 12.15 -0.86 -1.04
C ILE A 56 11.22 -1.20 -2.21
N PHE A 57 11.06 -0.29 -3.18
CA PHE A 57 10.22 -0.50 -4.34
C PHE A 57 10.66 -1.74 -5.15
N VAL A 58 11.96 -1.90 -5.39
CA VAL A 58 12.47 -3.08 -6.11
C VAL A 58 12.27 -4.35 -5.30
N LYS A 59 12.60 -4.30 -4.00
CA LYS A 59 12.53 -5.46 -3.10
C LYS A 59 11.10 -5.98 -2.92
N GLU A 60 10.13 -5.08 -2.80
CA GLU A 60 8.77 -5.45 -2.39
C GLU A 60 7.77 -5.38 -3.54
N ILE A 61 7.93 -4.49 -4.51
CA ILE A 61 7.01 -4.36 -5.65
C ILE A 61 7.56 -5.11 -6.87
N VAL A 62 8.74 -4.73 -7.36
CA VAL A 62 9.28 -5.30 -8.61
C VAL A 62 9.52 -6.80 -8.49
N ARG A 63 9.99 -7.26 -7.33
CA ARG A 63 10.18 -8.70 -7.06
C ARG A 63 8.89 -9.51 -7.22
N LEU A 64 7.74 -8.94 -6.86
CA LEU A 64 6.45 -9.63 -6.89
C LEU A 64 5.74 -9.46 -8.24
N HIS A 65 5.78 -8.25 -8.78
CA HIS A 65 4.88 -7.82 -9.87
C HIS A 65 5.60 -7.36 -11.13
N GLY A 66 6.93 -7.23 -11.09
CA GLY A 66 7.74 -6.65 -12.15
C GLY A 66 7.70 -5.11 -12.16
N PHE A 67 8.35 -4.52 -13.15
CA PHE A 67 8.29 -3.06 -13.35
C PHE A 67 6.95 -2.68 -13.98
N PRO A 68 6.24 -1.66 -13.44
CA PRO A 68 5.02 -1.17 -14.06
C PRO A 68 5.33 -0.40 -15.34
N SER A 69 4.34 -0.35 -16.24
CA SER A 69 4.38 0.50 -17.44
C SER A 69 4.26 1.97 -17.09
N SER A 70 3.49 2.32 -16.05
CA SER A 70 3.41 3.70 -15.56
C SER A 70 3.23 3.82 -14.06
N ILE A 71 3.76 4.92 -13.51
CA ILE A 71 3.63 5.28 -12.09
C ILE A 71 3.02 6.67 -12.01
N VAL A 72 1.93 6.79 -11.26
CA VAL A 72 1.32 8.06 -10.88
C VAL A 72 1.78 8.42 -9.47
N SER A 73 2.45 9.55 -9.30
CA SER A 73 2.84 10.04 -7.98
C SER A 73 2.39 11.48 -7.77
N ASP A 74 2.37 11.92 -6.52
CA ASP A 74 2.31 13.33 -6.20
C ASP A 74 3.62 14.06 -6.59
N ARG A 75 3.76 15.30 -6.11
CA ARG A 75 4.94 16.14 -6.38
C ARG A 75 5.96 16.10 -5.25
N ASP A 76 5.98 15.05 -4.43
CA ASP A 76 7.00 14.91 -3.41
C ASP A 76 8.42 14.94 -4.01
N LYS A 77 9.35 15.55 -3.27
CA LYS A 77 10.75 15.74 -3.68
C LYS A 77 11.46 14.43 -4.05
N ILE A 78 11.07 13.31 -3.45
CA ILE A 78 11.62 11.99 -3.74
C ILE A 78 11.28 11.58 -5.17
N PHE A 79 10.01 11.67 -5.55
CA PHE A 79 9.52 11.30 -6.88
C PHE A 79 9.95 12.30 -7.96
N LEU A 80 10.26 13.54 -7.56
CA LEU A 80 10.84 14.56 -8.44
C LEU A 80 12.37 14.48 -8.58
N SER A 81 13.05 13.64 -7.77
CA SER A 81 14.51 13.58 -7.77
C SER A 81 15.07 13.09 -9.11
N HIS A 82 16.25 13.58 -9.48
CA HIS A 82 16.95 13.13 -10.69
C HIS A 82 17.16 11.61 -10.69
N PHE A 83 17.55 11.06 -9.54
CA PHE A 83 17.75 9.62 -9.38
C PHE A 83 16.49 8.82 -9.71
N TRP A 84 15.33 9.21 -9.16
CA TRP A 84 14.05 8.52 -9.41
C TRP A 84 13.66 8.59 -10.89
N ASN A 85 13.77 9.77 -11.50
CA ASN A 85 13.43 9.94 -12.92
C ASN A 85 14.33 9.10 -13.83
N GLU A 86 15.65 9.11 -13.62
CA GLU A 86 16.57 8.31 -14.45
C GLU A 86 16.40 6.80 -14.23
N LEU A 87 16.17 6.34 -12.99
CA LEU A 87 15.92 4.92 -12.71
C LEU A 87 14.73 4.39 -13.53
N PHE A 88 13.58 5.05 -13.45
CA PHE A 88 12.36 4.58 -14.12
C PHE A 88 12.37 4.81 -15.63
N LYS A 89 13.06 5.86 -16.10
CA LYS A 89 13.33 6.03 -17.53
C LYS A 89 14.15 4.86 -18.09
N MET A 90 15.21 4.44 -17.39
CA MET A 90 16.02 3.29 -17.81
C MET A 90 15.27 1.97 -17.69
N ALA A 91 14.31 1.86 -16.78
CA ALA A 91 13.41 0.70 -16.66
C ALA A 91 12.27 0.69 -17.70
N GLY A 92 12.10 1.75 -18.50
CA GLY A 92 11.00 1.88 -19.46
C GLY A 92 9.65 2.27 -18.85
N THR A 93 9.62 2.66 -17.58
CA THR A 93 8.41 3.06 -16.84
C THR A 93 8.10 4.54 -17.05
N LYS A 94 6.87 4.85 -17.45
CA LYS A 94 6.40 6.23 -17.64
C LYS A 94 5.99 6.85 -16.30
N LEU A 95 6.73 7.86 -15.85
CA LEU A 95 6.36 8.64 -14.67
C LEU A 95 5.31 9.70 -15.02
N ARG A 96 4.19 9.70 -14.31
CA ARG A 96 3.10 10.66 -14.42
C ARG A 96 2.94 11.36 -13.09
N ARG A 97 2.78 12.68 -13.12
CA ARG A 97 2.61 13.49 -11.90
C ARG A 97 1.15 13.86 -11.76
N SER A 98 0.59 13.69 -10.58
CA SER A 98 -0.71 14.28 -10.27
C SER A 98 -0.57 15.81 -10.29
N ILE A 99 -1.61 16.48 -10.78
CA ILE A 99 -1.72 17.92 -10.66
C ILE A 99 -2.38 18.15 -9.32
N ALA A 100 -1.77 18.93 -8.43
CA ALA A 100 -2.23 19.20 -7.06
C ALA A 100 -3.69 19.71 -6.94
N TYR A 101 -4.38 19.97 -8.07
CA TYR A 101 -5.70 20.57 -8.13
C TYR A 101 -6.58 20.10 -9.32
N HIS A 102 -6.27 18.98 -10.00
CA HIS A 102 -7.16 18.47 -11.07
C HIS A 102 -7.76 17.09 -10.75
N LEU A 103 -8.83 17.17 -9.95
CA LEU A 103 -9.84 16.16 -9.59
C LEU A 103 -10.57 15.47 -10.77
N GLN A 104 -10.12 15.64 -12.02
CA GLN A 104 -11.03 15.53 -13.17
C GLN A 104 -10.59 14.57 -14.28
N SER A 105 -9.60 13.72 -14.04
CA SER A 105 -9.23 12.70 -15.03
C SER A 105 -9.07 11.28 -14.48
N ASP A 106 -9.25 11.09 -13.16
CA ASP A 106 -9.22 9.79 -12.48
C ASP A 106 -10.00 9.81 -11.15
N GLY A 107 -11.18 10.44 -11.14
CA GLY A 107 -11.94 10.73 -9.91
C GLY A 107 -12.30 9.50 -9.06
N GLN A 108 -12.26 8.28 -9.62
CA GLN A 108 -12.41 7.05 -8.83
C GLN A 108 -11.13 6.67 -8.09
N THR A 109 -9.96 6.73 -8.73
CA THR A 109 -8.69 6.38 -8.06
C THR A 109 -8.32 7.41 -7.01
N GLU A 110 -8.63 8.70 -7.24
CA GLU A 110 -8.37 9.78 -6.28
C GLU A 110 -9.25 9.70 -5.03
N VAL A 111 -10.54 9.36 -5.17
CA VAL A 111 -11.45 9.16 -4.03
C VAL A 111 -11.06 7.93 -3.21
N VAL A 112 -10.65 6.84 -3.89
CA VAL A 112 -10.20 5.62 -3.20
C VAL A 112 -8.88 5.85 -2.46
N ASN A 113 -7.90 6.51 -3.09
CA ASN A 113 -6.61 6.82 -2.45
C ASN A 113 -6.80 7.75 -1.23
N ARG A 114 -7.69 8.75 -1.30
CA ARG A 114 -8.01 9.61 -0.17
C ARG A 114 -8.74 8.85 0.96
N GLY A 115 -9.63 7.93 0.61
CA GLY A 115 -10.29 7.05 1.57
C GLY A 115 -9.28 6.16 2.29
N LEU A 116 -8.35 5.56 1.55
CA LEU A 116 -7.25 4.76 2.07
C LEU A 116 -6.32 5.58 2.98
N GLU A 117 -5.96 6.79 2.57
CA GLU A 117 -5.14 7.69 3.40
C GLU A 117 -5.84 8.00 4.73
N THR A 118 -7.12 8.37 4.67
CA THR A 118 -7.93 8.67 5.87
C THR A 118 -7.98 7.47 6.80
N TYR A 119 -8.23 6.28 6.24
CA TYR A 119 -8.24 5.02 6.97
C TYR A 119 -6.91 4.75 7.68
N LEU A 120 -5.78 4.82 6.97
CA LEU A 120 -4.46 4.58 7.53
C LEU A 120 -4.10 5.59 8.64
N ARG A 121 -4.51 6.86 8.48
CA ARG A 121 -4.34 7.88 9.52
C ARG A 121 -5.15 7.55 10.78
N CYS A 122 -6.41 7.10 10.65
CA CYS A 122 -7.22 6.66 11.78
C CYS A 122 -6.57 5.45 12.48
N PHE A 123 -6.21 4.41 11.72
CA PHE A 123 -5.54 3.22 12.23
C PHE A 123 -4.26 3.56 13.01
N CYS A 124 -3.40 4.42 12.46
CA CYS A 124 -2.18 4.85 13.13
C CYS A 124 -2.46 5.69 14.39
N SER A 125 -3.55 6.46 14.40
CA SER A 125 -3.93 7.30 15.53
C SER A 125 -4.52 6.50 16.69
N GLU A 126 -5.22 5.40 16.40
CA GLU A 126 -5.74 4.47 17.41
C GLU A 126 -4.60 3.71 18.12
N ARG A 127 -3.53 3.36 17.39
CA ARG A 127 -2.37 2.62 17.91
C ARG A 127 -1.04 3.34 17.63
N PRO A 128 -0.80 4.53 18.23
CA PRO A 128 0.29 5.43 17.83
C PRO A 128 1.70 4.85 18.02
N ARG A 129 1.88 3.84 18.87
CA ARG A 129 3.18 3.20 19.15
C ARG A 129 3.36 1.84 18.48
N GLU A 130 2.27 1.24 17.99
CA GLU A 130 2.20 -0.16 17.58
C GLU A 130 1.76 -0.36 16.15
N TRP A 131 1.27 0.68 15.46
CA TRP A 131 0.74 0.57 14.09
C TRP A 131 1.68 -0.13 13.11
N ILE A 132 3.01 -0.04 13.30
CA ILE A 132 4.00 -0.75 12.47
C ILE A 132 3.90 -2.28 12.61
N LEU A 133 3.62 -2.78 13.81
CA LEU A 133 3.44 -4.21 14.06
C LEU A 133 2.20 -4.75 13.35
N TRP A 134 1.18 -3.89 13.25
CA TRP A 134 -0.12 -4.22 12.68
C TRP A 134 -0.21 -3.94 11.18
N LEU A 135 0.72 -3.17 10.61
CA LEU A 135 0.69 -2.76 9.19
C LEU A 135 0.57 -3.94 8.20
N PRO A 136 1.22 -5.11 8.40
CA PRO A 136 1.02 -6.26 7.52
C PRO A 136 -0.40 -6.85 7.60
N TRP A 137 -1.02 -6.84 8.79
CA TRP A 137 -2.39 -7.28 8.98
C TRP A 137 -3.38 -6.31 8.36
N ASP A 138 -3.10 -5.02 8.51
CA ASP A 138 -3.85 -3.93 7.89
C ASP A 138 -3.85 -4.03 6.35
N GLU A 139 -2.67 -4.25 5.75
CA GLU A 139 -2.52 -4.50 4.31
C GLU A 139 -3.32 -5.74 3.87
N TYR A 140 -3.22 -6.84 4.61
CA TYR A 140 -3.96 -8.06 4.30
C TYR A 140 -5.47 -7.83 4.40
N TRP A 141 -5.94 -7.20 5.48
CA TRP A 141 -7.35 -6.89 5.69
C TRP A 141 -7.89 -5.99 4.57
N TYR A 142 -7.17 -4.92 4.23
CA TYR A 142 -7.56 -4.01 3.14
C TYR A 142 -7.70 -4.73 1.80
N ASN A 143 -6.73 -5.59 1.47
CA ASN A 143 -6.71 -6.31 0.19
C ASN A 143 -7.74 -7.44 0.12
N THR A 144 -8.18 -7.99 1.25
CA THR A 144 -9.13 -9.10 1.31
C THR A 144 -10.57 -8.66 1.59
N THR A 145 -10.78 -7.41 1.99
CA THR A 145 -12.09 -6.82 2.21
C THR A 145 -12.78 -6.49 0.89
N TYR A 146 -14.10 -6.71 0.85
CA TYR A 146 -14.93 -6.41 -0.31
C TYR A 146 -14.95 -4.90 -0.58
N GLN A 147 -14.64 -4.50 -1.82
CA GLN A 147 -14.71 -3.11 -2.26
C GLN A 147 -15.87 -2.92 -3.24
N LYS A 148 -16.82 -2.06 -2.88
CA LYS A 148 -18.01 -1.77 -3.70
C LYS A 148 -17.68 -1.27 -5.11
N ALA A 149 -16.55 -0.57 -5.27
CA ALA A 149 -16.11 -0.08 -6.58
C ALA A 149 -15.65 -1.20 -7.54
N LEU A 150 -15.22 -2.34 -6.99
CA LEU A 150 -14.75 -3.51 -7.75
C LEU A 150 -15.79 -4.64 -7.82
N ASP A 151 -16.83 -4.58 -7.00
CA ASP A 151 -17.77 -5.68 -6.74
C ASP A 151 -17.07 -6.98 -6.28
N MET A 152 -15.86 -6.85 -5.72
CA MET A 152 -15.06 -7.94 -5.15
C MET A 152 -13.92 -7.36 -4.30
N SER A 153 -13.11 -8.23 -3.68
CA SER A 153 -11.88 -7.79 -3.01
C SER A 153 -10.73 -7.58 -4.00
N PRO A 154 -9.79 -6.65 -3.74
CA PRO A 154 -8.55 -6.53 -4.53
C PRO A 154 -7.81 -7.86 -4.70
N PHE A 155 -7.77 -8.68 -3.65
CA PHE A 155 -7.18 -10.02 -3.69
C PHE A 155 -7.82 -10.90 -4.76
N GLN A 156 -9.15 -10.87 -4.90
CA GLN A 156 -9.85 -11.64 -5.94
C GLN A 156 -9.48 -11.18 -7.34
N VAL A 157 -9.32 -9.86 -7.55
CA VAL A 157 -8.92 -9.32 -8.86
C VAL A 157 -7.52 -9.79 -9.24
N VAL A 158 -6.57 -9.76 -8.30
CA VAL A 158 -5.17 -10.16 -8.56
C VAL A 158 -5.02 -11.67 -8.74
N TYR A 159 -5.64 -12.46 -7.86
CA TYR A 159 -5.38 -13.91 -7.78
C TYR A 159 -6.46 -14.78 -8.43
N GLY A 160 -7.56 -14.20 -8.90
CA GLY A 160 -8.67 -14.93 -9.52
C GLY A 160 -9.42 -15.86 -8.57
N ARG A 161 -9.21 -15.74 -7.25
CA ARG A 161 -9.83 -16.58 -6.22
C ARG A 161 -10.13 -15.78 -4.96
N LYS A 162 -11.09 -16.25 -4.16
CA LYS A 162 -11.37 -15.66 -2.85
C LYS A 162 -10.14 -15.77 -1.93
N PRO A 163 -9.92 -14.77 -1.05
CA PRO A 163 -8.88 -14.89 -0.04
C PRO A 163 -9.14 -16.11 0.85
N PRO A 164 -8.08 -16.82 1.29
CA PRO A 164 -8.23 -17.90 2.26
C PRO A 164 -8.95 -17.39 3.51
N THR A 165 -9.91 -18.16 4.02
CA THR A 165 -10.55 -17.88 5.29
C THR A 165 -9.50 -17.88 6.39
N LEU A 166 -9.37 -16.77 7.11
CA LEU A 166 -8.60 -16.76 8.36
C LEU A 166 -9.41 -17.56 9.39
N LEU A 167 -8.87 -18.69 9.84
CA LEU A 167 -9.48 -19.46 10.93
C LEU A 167 -9.39 -18.63 12.21
N SER A 168 -10.52 -18.35 12.85
CA SER A 168 -10.53 -17.68 14.16
C SER A 168 -9.87 -18.58 15.20
N TYR A 169 -9.08 -17.97 16.07
CA TYR A 169 -8.46 -18.56 17.24
C TYR A 169 -9.47 -19.30 18.13
N GLY A 170 -10.73 -18.86 18.17
CA GLY A 170 -11.81 -19.50 18.93
C GLY A 170 -12.04 -20.98 18.62
N GLU A 171 -11.60 -21.47 17.46
CA GLU A 171 -11.72 -22.88 17.06
C GLU A 171 -10.51 -23.75 17.40
N ARG A 172 -9.36 -23.17 17.83
CA ARG A 172 -8.11 -23.93 18.05
C ARG A 172 -7.30 -23.41 19.24
N LYS A 173 -6.93 -24.33 20.13
CA LYS A 173 -5.94 -24.06 21.19
C LYS A 173 -4.55 -24.42 20.69
N THR A 174 -3.59 -23.51 20.87
CA THR A 174 -2.16 -23.81 20.71
C THR A 174 -1.52 -24.01 22.10
N SER A 175 -0.55 -24.92 22.18
CA SER A 175 0.27 -25.11 23.39
C SER A 175 1.41 -24.09 23.50
N ASP A 176 1.65 -23.32 22.44
CA ASP A 176 2.67 -22.27 22.40
C ASP A 176 2.05 -20.93 22.81
N SER A 177 2.54 -20.36 23.92
CA SER A 177 2.02 -19.11 24.47
C SER A 177 2.25 -17.90 23.58
N SER A 178 3.33 -17.89 22.78
CA SER A 178 3.60 -16.78 21.85
C SER A 178 2.63 -16.80 20.67
N VAL A 179 2.27 -17.99 20.20
CA VAL A 179 1.27 -18.16 19.13
C VAL A 179 -0.14 -17.86 19.66
N ASP A 180 -0.44 -18.21 20.91
CA ASP A 180 -1.71 -17.90 21.58
C ASP A 180 -1.92 -16.39 21.69
N GLU A 181 -0.89 -15.66 22.13
CA GLU A 181 -0.91 -14.20 22.24
C GLU A 181 -1.09 -13.54 20.86
N GLN A 182 -0.28 -13.92 19.87
CA GLN A 182 -0.40 -13.36 18.51
C GLN A 182 -1.76 -13.60 17.85
N LEU A 183 -2.34 -14.79 18.04
CA LEU A 183 -3.64 -15.13 17.44
C LEU A 183 -4.79 -14.42 18.16
N ARG A 184 -4.71 -14.24 19.48
CA ARG A 184 -5.68 -13.44 20.23
C ARG A 184 -5.63 -11.97 19.84
N GLU A 185 -4.42 -11.40 19.75
CA GLU A 185 -4.27 -10.01 19.32
C GLU A 185 -4.79 -9.82 17.90
N ARG A 186 -4.55 -10.77 16.98
CA ARG A 186 -5.09 -10.73 15.61
C ARG A 186 -6.63 -10.74 15.59
N ASP A 187 -7.28 -11.60 16.37
CA ASP A 187 -8.73 -11.81 16.31
C ASP A 187 -9.56 -10.72 17.01
N VAL A 188 -8.94 -9.93 17.88
CA VAL A 188 -9.57 -8.76 18.52
C VAL A 188 -9.58 -7.55 17.57
N HIS A 189 -8.96 -7.65 16.39
CA HIS A 189 -8.70 -6.54 15.47
C HIS A 189 -9.24 -6.84 14.06
#